data_AF-A0A3D3K707-F1
#
_entry.id   AF-A0A3D3K707-F1
#
_cell.length_a   1.000
_cell.length_b   1.000
_cell.length_c   1.000
_cell.angle_alpha   90.00
_cell.angle_beta   90.00
_cell.angle_gamma   90.00
#
_symmetry.space_group_name_H-M   'P 1'
#
loop_
_entity.id
_entity.type
_entity.pdbx_description
1 polymer ?
#
loop_
_entity_poly.entity_id
_entity_poly.type
_entity_poly.pdbx_seq_one_letter_code
_entity_poly.pdbx_strand_id
1 'polypeptide(L)' 'DRKLLLTGRELDKLQRASQDRGLTIVGLRLFLNERGLAKIAIGLARGRKAYDKREHLKESDAKREMDKAM' A
#
# COMPACT_ATOMS: atom_id res chain seq x y z
N ASP A 1 12.59 -6.69 -13.77
CA ASP A 1 12.99 -5.71 -12.73
C ASP A 1 12.96 -4.27 -13.22
N ARG A 2 12.05 -3.44 -12.70
CA ARG A 2 12.07 -1.98 -12.90
C ARG A 2 12.71 -1.33 -11.67
N LYS A 3 13.92 -0.77 -11.82
CA LYS A 3 14.60 -0.06 -10.73
C LYS A 3 13.99 1.32 -10.54
N LEU A 4 13.66 1.67 -9.29
CA LEU A 4 13.23 3.02 -8.94
C LEU A 4 14.46 3.91 -8.73
N LEU A 5 14.40 5.15 -9.25
CA LEU A 5 15.40 6.18 -9.00
C LEU A 5 15.09 6.83 -7.65
N LEU A 6 15.64 6.27 -6.58
CA LEU A 6 15.53 6.76 -5.20
C LEU A 6 16.83 7.41 -4.75
N THR A 7 16.75 8.32 -3.79
CA THR A 7 17.94 8.89 -3.14
C THR A 7 18.54 7.85 -2.20
N GLY A 8 19.87 7.78 -2.06
CA GLY A 8 20.55 6.79 -1.19
C GLY A 8 20.03 6.77 0.25
N ARG A 9 19.75 7.94 0.83
CA ARG A 9 19.16 8.08 2.17
C ARG A 9 17.76 7.46 2.29
N GLU A 10 16.96 7.55 1.22
CA GLU A 10 15.61 6.96 1.19
C GLU A 10 15.70 5.44 1.08
N LEU A 11 16.68 4.95 0.33
CA LEU A 11 16.94 3.52 0.16
C LEU A 11 17.34 2.87 1.48
N ASP A 12 18.25 3.48 2.25
CA ASP A 12 18.61 3.01 3.59
C ASP A 12 17.42 2.99 4.56
N LYS A 13 16.57 4.02 4.50
CA LYS A 13 15.37 4.10 5.34
C LYS A 13 14.37 3.00 5.00
N LEU A 14 14.15 2.75 3.70
CA LEU A 14 13.25 1.71 3.22
C LEU A 14 13.80 0.30 3.51
N GLN A 15 15.11 0.12 3.38
CA GLN A 15 15.77 -1.15 3.68
C GLN A 15 15.65 -1.50 5.17
N ARG A 16 15.88 -0.53 6.06
CA ARG A 16 15.63 -0.70 7.51
C ARG A 16 14.16 -1.01 7.79
N ALA A 17 13.24 -0.25 7.20
CA ALA A 17 11.81 -0.47 7.40
C ALA A 17 11.30 -1.80 6.81
N SER A 18 11.97 -2.35 5.80
CA SER A 18 11.64 -3.68 5.25
C SER A 18 12.20 -4.83 6.09
N GLN A 19 13.18 -4.59 6.95
CA GLN A 19 13.67 -5.59 7.91
C GLN A 19 12.72 -5.77 9.10
N ASP A 20 11.90 -4.76 9.39
CA ASP A 20 10.85 -4.86 10.41
C ASP A 20 9.77 -5.87 9.97
N ARG A 21 9.58 -6.91 10.79
CA ARG A 21 8.65 -8.01 10.49
C ARG A 21 7.23 -7.49 10.28
N GLY A 22 6.70 -7.70 9.07
CA GLY A 22 5.31 -7.44 8.72
C GLY A 22 5.05 -6.10 8.03
N LEU A 23 6.08 -5.30 7.77
CA LEU A 23 6.00 -4.14 6.88
C LEU A 23 6.36 -4.55 5.44
N THR A 24 5.66 -3.97 4.47
CA THR A 24 5.85 -4.22 3.04
C THR A 24 5.78 -2.89 2.31
N ILE A 25 6.68 -2.69 1.35
CA ILE A 25 6.70 -1.49 0.51
C ILE A 25 5.65 -1.66 -0.59
N VAL A 26 4.72 -0.72 -0.69
CA VAL A 26 3.65 -0.72 -1.70
C VAL A 26 3.65 0.60 -2.47
N GLY A 27 3.35 0.53 -3.77
CA GLY A 27 3.10 1.72 -4.58
C GLY A 27 1.68 2.23 -4.32
N LEU A 28 1.56 3.48 -3.89
CA LEU A 28 0.27 4.14 -3.66
C LEU A 28 -0.27 4.77 -4.94
N ARG A 29 0.60 5.46 -5.69
CA ARG A 29 0.20 6.21 -6.89
C ARG A 29 1.34 6.34 -7.87
N LEU A 30 1.05 6.18 -9.15
CA LEU A 30 1.94 6.54 -10.25
C LEU A 30 1.48 7.88 -10.82
N PHE A 31 2.40 8.83 -10.98
CA PHE A 31 2.13 10.15 -11.52
C PHE A 31 3.20 10.53 -12.53
N LEU A 32 2.78 11.25 -13.57
CA LEU A 32 3.68 11.81 -14.57
C LEU A 32 4.03 13.23 -14.13
N ASN A 33 5.33 13.51 -14.01
CA ASN A 33 5.80 14.87 -13.77
C ASN A 33 5.72 15.70 -15.06
N GLU A 34 5.74 17.03 -14.93
CA GLU A 34 5.76 17.99 -16.06
C GLU A 34 6.91 17.74 -17.06
N ARG A 35 7.97 17.06 -16.61
CA ARG A 35 9.11 16.62 -17.44
C ARG A 35 8.88 15.28 -18.17
N GLY A 36 7.67 14.73 -18.15
CA GLY A 36 7.33 13.43 -18.77
C GLY A 36 7.84 12.19 -18.03
N LEU A 37 8.38 12.35 -16.82
CA LEU A 37 8.91 11.24 -16.03
C LEU A 37 7.82 10.60 -15.17
N ALA A 38 7.69 9.27 -15.26
CA ALA A 38 6.81 8.51 -14.38
C ALA A 38 7.45 8.37 -12.99
N LYS A 39 6.83 8.99 -11.99
CA LYS A 39 7.17 8.86 -10.58
C LYS A 39 6.16 7.98 -9.87
N ILE A 40 6.63 7.26 -8.88
CA ILE A 40 5.80 6.40 -8.04
C ILE A 40 5.91 6.89 -6.61
N ALA A 41 4.76 7.21 -6.01
CA ALA A 41 4.64 7.39 -4.57
C ALA A 41 4.62 6.00 -3.92
N ILE A 42 5.59 5.73 -3.06
CA ILE A 42 5.70 4.49 -2.29
C ILE A 42 5.35 4.75 -0.83
N GLY A 43 4.71 3.77 -0.21
CA GLY A 43 4.36 3.77 1.21
C GLY A 43 4.78 2.47 1.89
N LEU A 44 4.93 2.52 3.20
CA LEU A 44 5.10 1.34 4.04
C LEU A 44 3.72 0.91 4.54
N ALA A 45 3.31 -0.31 4.20
CA ALA A 45 2.07 -0.89 4.66
C ALA A 45 2.36 -2.09 5.57
N ARG A 46 1.53 -2.28 6.60
CA ARG A 46 1.54 -3.51 7.39
C ARG A 46 0.50 -4.47 6.82
N GLY A 47 0.91 -5.71 6.54
CA GLY A 47 -0.03 -6.75 6.15
C GLY A 47 -1.07 -7.00 7.24
N ARG A 48 -2.36 -6.92 6.90
CA ARG A 48 -3.45 -7.20 7.85
C ARG A 48 -3.48 -8.70 8.17
N LYS A 49 -3.54 -9.06 9.45
CA LYS A 49 -3.61 -10.48 9.88
C LYS A 49 -4.91 -11.11 9.35
N ALA A 50 -4.84 -12.37 8.89
CA ALA A 50 -5.98 -13.06 8.25
C ALA A 50 -7.24 -13.16 9.13
N TYR A 51 -7.08 -13.14 10.47
CA TYR A 51 -8.17 -13.13 11.44
C TYR A 51 -9.11 -11.92 11.27
N ASP A 52 -8.52 -10.75 11.01
CA ASP A 52 -9.18 -9.44 10.89
C ASP A 52 -9.94 -9.28 9.56
N LYS A 53 -9.73 -10.20 8.59
CA LYS A 53 -10.48 -10.21 7.33
C LYS A 53 -11.93 -10.68 7.51
N ARG A 54 -12.19 -11.59 8.47
CA ARG A 54 -13.54 -12.17 8.64
C ARG A 54 -14.55 -11.16 9.17
N GLU A 55 -14.17 -10.36 10.17
CA GLU A 55 -15.05 -9.32 10.69
C GLU A 55 -15.31 -8.24 9.65
N HIS A 56 -14.26 -7.76 8.97
CA HIS A 56 -14.41 -6.75 7.93
C HIS A 56 -15.22 -7.23 6.71
N LEU A 57 -15.12 -8.51 6.33
CA LEU A 57 -15.96 -9.08 5.25
C LEU A 57 -17.43 -9.07 5.66
N LYS A 58 -17.75 -9.52 6.88
CA LYS A 58 -19.13 -9.50 7.39
C LYS A 58 -19.69 -8.09 7.46
N GLU A 59 -18.91 -7.14 7.97
CA GLU A 59 -19.34 -5.74 8.09
C GLU A 59 -19.53 -5.09 6.72
N SER A 60 -18.65 -5.39 5.75
CA SER A 60 -18.79 -4.89 4.38
C SER A 60 -19.97 -5.51 3.64
N ASP A 61 -20.28 -6.79 3.84
CA ASP A 61 -21.45 -7.43 3.21
C ASP A 61 -22.75 -6.95 3.84
N ALA A 62 -22.83 -6.82 5.17
CA ALA A 62 -23.99 -6.25 5.86
C ALA A 62 -24.30 -4.82 5.37
N LYS A 63 -23.26 -3.99 5.18
CA LYS A 63 -23.42 -2.63 4.65
C LYS A 63 -23.91 -2.64 3.20
N ARG A 64 -23.44 -3.59 2.38
CA ARG A 64 -23.84 -3.74 0.98
C ARG A 64 -25.28 -4.26 0.81
N GLU A 65 -25.77 -5.07 1.74
CA GLU A 65 -27.18 -5.49 1.76
C GLU A 65 -28.10 -4.36 2.22
N MET A 66 -27.70 -3.58 3.23
CA MET A 66 -28.45 -2.39 3.65
C MET A 66 -28.60 -1.35 2.53
N ASP A 67 -27.52 -1.07 1.79
CA ASP A 67 -27.54 -0.14 0.64
C ASP A 67 -28.40 -0.64 -0.54
N LYS A 68 -28.67 -1.95 -0.64
CA LYS A 68 -29.52 -2.54 -1.70
C LYS A 68 -30.99 -2.64 -1.30
N ALA A 69 -31.28 -2.59 -0.01
CA ALA A 69 -32.65 -2.69 0.53
C ALA A 69 -33.33 -1.32 0.68
N MET A 70 -32.57 -0.22 0.50
CA MET A 70 -33.06 1.15 0.40
C MET A 70 -33.21 1.55 -1.06
#